data_AF-A0A559L5N4-F1
#
_entry.id   AF-A0A559L5N4-F1
#
_cell.length_a   1.000
_cell.length_b   1.000
_cell.length_c   1.000
_cell.angle_alpha   90.00
_cell.angle_beta   90.00
_cell.angle_gamma   90.00
#
_symmetry.space_group_name_H-M   'P 1'
#
loop_
_entity.id
_entity.type
_entity.pdbx_description
1 polymer ?
#
loop_
_entity_poly.entity_id
_entity_poly.type
_entity_poly.pdbx_seq_one_letter_code
_entity_poly.pdbx_strand_id
1 'polypeptide(L)'
;MEESSDEEKLLRLTKARNVWGITELIDYQCLDTDAITLSYIVASPFGRPVKEYRTVLEVLECLRDTIKALRSLYLDAKILHQDISDNNILISNAGNNNPDSSKGILIGFDNAIDVEIEPGKPYSLSGTKTFMAIDLSRGSDDRVLHTYRHDLESFFYVFLFMAVSGHGRASDESRLRPWEVVWRNWPEIAEKKKDISNDNFVAILAEFRPGFKGLESLAHSLRDALFFPDGNEFFMGTSIDIRETEEMYSAMIGAFEKAVVENRE
;
A
#
# COMPACT_ATOMS: atom_id res chain seq x y z
N MET A 1 26.74 11.41 -19.57
CA MET A 1 25.34 11.80 -19.36
C MET A 1 24.93 11.03 -18.13
N GLU A 2 24.70 11.72 -17.01
CA GLU A 2 24.21 11.09 -15.79
C GLU A 2 22.88 10.42 -16.11
N GLU A 3 22.82 9.08 -16.06
CA GLU A 3 21.55 8.37 -16.08
C GLU A 3 20.88 8.62 -14.74
N SER A 4 19.81 9.42 -14.72
CA SER A 4 19.05 9.59 -13.49
C SER A 4 18.30 8.30 -13.15
N SER A 5 18.18 8.01 -11.86
CA SER A 5 17.44 6.84 -11.39
C SER A 5 15.97 6.91 -11.84
N ASP A 6 15.35 5.76 -12.08
CA ASP A 6 13.94 5.70 -12.46
C ASP A 6 13.04 6.31 -11.38
N GLU A 7 13.43 6.21 -10.10
CA GLU A 7 12.76 6.87 -8.98
C GLU A 7 12.79 8.41 -9.10
N GLU A 8 13.92 9.01 -9.49
CA GLU A 8 14.01 10.47 -9.63
C GLU A 8 13.09 11.00 -10.73
N LYS A 9 13.05 10.32 -11.88
CA LYS A 9 12.18 10.70 -13.00
C LYS A 9 10.71 10.66 -12.57
N LEU A 10 10.33 9.61 -11.84
CA LEU A 10 8.98 9.44 -11.32
C LEU A 10 8.64 10.52 -10.28
N LEU A 11 9.53 10.85 -9.36
CA LEU A 11 9.28 11.92 -8.38
C LEU A 11 9.18 13.31 -9.04
N ARG A 12 9.89 13.56 -10.14
CA ARG A 12 9.67 14.79 -10.94
C ARG A 12 8.30 14.78 -11.61
N LEU A 13 7.88 13.63 -12.12
CA LEU A 13 6.61 13.46 -12.81
C LEU A 13 5.41 13.63 -11.87
N THR A 14 5.47 13.03 -10.68
CA THR A 14 4.42 13.18 -9.67
C THR A 14 4.27 14.64 -9.24
N LYS A 15 5.37 15.37 -9.09
CA LYS A 15 5.36 16.81 -8.84
C LYS A 15 4.74 17.60 -9.99
N ALA A 16 5.11 17.30 -11.24
CA ALA A 16 4.55 17.96 -12.42
C ALA A 16 3.05 17.69 -12.59
N ARG A 17 2.58 16.51 -12.16
CA ARG A 17 1.17 16.11 -12.19
C ARG A 17 0.39 16.46 -10.92
N ASN A 18 1.00 17.20 -9.98
CA ASN A 18 0.40 17.67 -8.72
C ASN A 18 -0.20 16.54 -7.86
N VAL A 19 0.51 15.42 -7.74
CA VAL A 19 0.07 14.31 -6.88
C VAL A 19 0.05 14.75 -5.42
N TRP A 20 -1.07 14.52 -4.75
CA TRP A 20 -1.23 14.85 -3.34
C TRP A 20 -0.73 13.73 -2.42
N GLY A 21 -0.21 14.08 -1.24
CA GLY A 21 0.03 13.14 -0.13
C GLY A 21 1.24 12.21 -0.29
N ILE A 22 2.14 12.50 -1.23
CA ILE A 22 3.40 11.78 -1.44
C ILE A 22 4.60 12.67 -1.05
N THR A 23 5.80 12.09 -1.04
CA THR A 23 7.02 12.89 -0.97
C THR A 23 7.31 13.61 -2.29
N GLU A 24 7.75 14.86 -2.23
CA GLU A 24 8.16 15.65 -3.39
C GLU A 24 9.69 15.77 -3.45
N LEU A 25 10.24 15.65 -4.66
CA LEU A 25 11.65 15.89 -4.90
C LEU A 25 12.01 17.36 -4.63
N ILE A 26 12.97 17.57 -3.73
CA ILE A 26 13.63 18.85 -3.48
C ILE A 26 14.90 18.92 -4.32
N ASP A 27 15.75 17.90 -4.21
CA ASP A 27 17.06 17.87 -4.86
C ASP A 27 17.45 16.43 -5.21
N TYR A 28 18.30 16.30 -6.23
CA TYR A 28 18.84 15.03 -6.69
C TYR A 28 20.31 15.19 -7.05
N GLN A 29 21.14 14.27 -6.55
CA GLN A 29 22.54 14.20 -6.93
C GLN A 29 22.89 12.77 -7.32
N CYS A 30 23.52 12.61 -8.48
CA CYS A 30 24.12 11.36 -8.91
C CYS A 30 25.64 11.50 -8.86
N LEU A 31 26.32 10.52 -8.26
CA LEU A 31 27.76 10.40 -8.26
C LEU A 31 28.15 9.09 -8.94
N ASP A 32 28.66 9.21 -10.15
CA ASP A 32 29.21 8.10 -10.90
C ASP A 32 30.69 7.93 -10.58
N THR A 33 31.07 6.72 -10.19
CA THR A 33 32.47 6.27 -10.11
C THR A 33 32.69 5.12 -11.09
N ASP A 34 33.93 4.76 -11.36
CA ASP A 34 34.26 3.64 -12.27
C ASP A 34 33.69 2.28 -11.80
N ALA A 35 33.25 2.16 -10.54
CA ALA A 35 32.79 0.90 -9.95
C ALA A 35 31.34 0.93 -9.45
N ILE A 36 30.83 2.10 -9.03
CA ILE A 36 29.50 2.28 -8.44
C ILE A 36 28.88 3.60 -8.90
N THR A 37 27.56 3.59 -9.09
CA THR A 37 26.73 4.78 -9.19
C THR A 37 26.02 4.98 -7.86
N LEU A 38 26.10 6.17 -7.29
CA LEU A 38 25.45 6.54 -6.04
C LEU A 38 24.46 7.68 -6.29
N SER A 39 23.17 7.42 -6.09
CA SER A 39 22.10 8.41 -6.21
C SER A 39 21.63 8.87 -4.83
N TYR A 40 21.50 10.18 -4.65
CA TYR A 40 20.94 10.82 -3.47
C TYR A 40 19.66 11.54 -3.86
N ILE A 41 18.55 11.16 -3.23
CA ILE A 41 17.26 11.82 -3.36
C ILE A 41 16.97 12.57 -2.06
N VAL A 42 16.79 13.89 -2.17
CA VAL A 42 16.34 14.73 -1.07
C VAL A 42 14.89 15.09 -1.32
N ALA A 43 14.00 14.68 -0.41
CA ALA A 43 12.57 14.82 -0.60
C ALA A 43 11.84 15.29 0.68
N SER A 44 10.67 15.89 0.51
CA SER A 44 9.83 16.45 1.58
C SER A 44 8.35 16.36 1.20
N PRO A 45 7.41 16.23 2.17
CA PRO A 45 7.63 16.17 3.61
C PRO A 45 8.30 14.86 4.07
N PHE A 46 8.99 14.93 5.20
CA PHE A 46 9.55 13.74 5.85
C PHE A 46 8.68 13.34 7.05
N GLY A 47 8.81 12.09 7.43
CA GLY A 47 8.08 11.50 8.53
C GLY A 47 8.89 10.43 9.21
N ARG A 48 8.20 9.65 10.02
CA ARG A 48 8.73 8.45 10.66
C ARG A 48 8.03 7.21 10.11
N PRO A 49 8.68 6.05 10.04
CA PRO A 49 8.05 4.84 9.54
C PRO A 49 6.70 4.56 10.23
N VAL A 50 5.70 4.11 9.47
CA VAL A 50 4.36 3.84 10.03
C VAL A 50 4.41 2.84 11.17
N LYS A 51 5.36 1.90 11.14
CA LYS A 51 5.66 0.95 12.22
C LYS A 51 5.97 1.59 13.56
N GLU A 52 6.39 2.84 13.61
CA GLU A 52 6.74 3.50 14.87
C GLU A 52 5.55 4.17 15.56
N TYR A 53 4.32 4.02 15.04
CA TYR A 53 3.12 4.68 15.57
C TYR A 53 2.99 4.61 17.10
N ARG A 54 2.34 5.61 17.68
CA ARG A 54 2.17 5.74 19.13
C ARG A 54 0.76 5.40 19.58
N THR A 55 -0.21 5.62 18.70
CA THR A 55 -1.63 5.33 18.95
C THR A 55 -2.26 4.69 17.73
N VAL A 56 -3.34 3.96 17.93
CA VAL A 56 -4.12 3.39 16.82
C VAL A 56 -4.74 4.48 15.96
N LEU A 57 -5.22 5.57 16.56
CA LEU A 57 -5.71 6.74 15.83
C LEU A 57 -4.66 7.27 14.85
N GLU A 58 -3.40 7.35 15.24
CA GLU A 58 -2.31 7.83 14.37
C GLU A 58 -2.09 6.92 13.16
N VAL A 59 -2.17 5.60 13.36
CA VAL A 59 -2.12 4.63 12.24
C VAL A 59 -3.31 4.81 11.31
N LEU A 60 -4.52 4.93 11.87
CA LEU A 60 -5.74 5.07 11.06
C LEU A 60 -5.71 6.35 10.22
N GLU A 61 -5.28 7.47 10.79
CA GLU A 61 -5.14 8.73 10.06
C GLU A 61 -4.04 8.66 8.98
N CYS A 62 -2.89 8.06 9.32
CA CYS A 62 -1.79 7.85 8.37
C CYS A 62 -2.24 6.97 7.18
N LEU A 63 -2.88 5.84 7.47
CA LEU A 63 -3.32 4.91 6.45
C LEU A 63 -4.43 5.51 5.57
N ARG A 64 -5.42 6.20 6.16
CA ARG A 64 -6.45 6.93 5.41
C ARG A 64 -5.85 7.87 4.37
N ASP A 65 -4.90 8.71 4.81
CA ASP A 65 -4.32 9.73 3.95
C ASP A 65 -3.37 9.10 2.90
N THR A 66 -2.74 7.98 3.22
CA THR A 66 -1.94 7.23 2.23
C THR A 66 -2.81 6.63 1.12
N ILE A 67 -4.03 6.17 1.42
CA ILE A 67 -4.99 5.74 0.36
C ILE A 67 -5.43 6.94 -0.48
N LYS A 68 -5.65 8.12 0.12
CA LYS A 68 -5.92 9.36 -0.63
C LYS A 68 -4.74 9.73 -1.55
N ALA A 69 -3.51 9.50 -1.10
CA ALA A 69 -2.32 9.68 -1.93
C ALA A 69 -2.26 8.68 -3.10
N LEU A 70 -2.53 7.39 -2.84
CA LEU A 70 -2.66 6.37 -3.88
C LEU A 70 -3.75 6.70 -4.90
N ARG A 71 -4.89 7.22 -4.43
CA ARG A 71 -5.99 7.69 -5.28
C ARG A 71 -5.48 8.76 -6.23
N SER A 72 -4.79 9.78 -5.71
CA SER A 72 -4.23 10.88 -6.52
C SER A 72 -3.16 10.37 -7.50
N LEU A 73 -2.26 9.49 -7.02
CA LEU A 73 -1.20 8.90 -7.82
C LEU A 73 -1.73 8.17 -9.07
N TYR A 74 -2.78 7.36 -8.89
CA TYR A 74 -3.37 6.63 -10.02
C TYR A 74 -4.30 7.49 -10.87
N LEU A 75 -5.26 8.20 -10.26
CA LEU A 75 -6.31 8.87 -11.03
C LEU A 75 -5.84 10.16 -11.66
N ASP A 76 -5.08 10.97 -10.93
CA ASP A 76 -4.59 12.26 -11.41
C ASP A 76 -3.29 12.10 -12.20
N ALA A 77 -2.41 11.19 -11.77
CA ALA A 77 -1.09 11.05 -12.35
C ALA A 77 -0.82 9.78 -13.14
N LYS A 78 -1.76 8.83 -13.25
CA LYS A 78 -1.60 7.60 -14.03
C LYS A 78 -0.34 6.81 -13.64
N ILE A 79 -0.01 6.80 -12.36
CA ILE A 79 1.13 6.06 -11.82
C ILE A 79 0.63 4.94 -10.92
N LEU A 80 1.24 3.76 -11.06
CA LEU A 80 1.07 2.63 -10.12
C LEU A 80 2.30 2.56 -9.22
N HIS A 81 2.08 2.31 -7.93
CA HIS A 81 3.18 2.26 -6.96
C HIS A 81 3.94 0.93 -6.99
N GLN A 82 3.22 -0.18 -7.16
CA GLN A 82 3.75 -1.54 -7.34
C GLN A 82 4.43 -2.19 -6.12
N ASP A 83 4.83 -1.41 -5.12
CA ASP A 83 5.47 -1.92 -3.90
C ASP A 83 4.87 -1.31 -2.63
N ILE A 84 3.56 -1.43 -2.44
CA ILE A 84 2.93 -1.01 -1.19
C ILE A 84 3.32 -1.95 -0.05
N SER A 85 4.01 -1.37 0.93
CA SER A 85 4.47 -2.07 2.13
C SER A 85 4.48 -1.12 3.33
N ASP A 86 4.56 -1.68 4.52
CA ASP A 86 4.72 -0.91 5.75
C ASP A 86 6.07 -0.15 5.86
N ASN A 87 7.06 -0.49 5.03
CA ASN A 87 8.32 0.26 4.95
C ASN A 87 8.20 1.51 4.08
N ASN A 88 7.21 1.54 3.18
CA ASN A 88 7.01 2.59 2.19
C ASN A 88 5.95 3.63 2.63
N ILE A 89 5.53 3.57 3.90
CA ILE A 89 4.54 4.48 4.47
C ILE A 89 5.15 5.19 5.67
N LEU A 90 5.10 6.53 5.66
CA LEU A 90 5.55 7.36 6.77
C LEU A 90 4.37 8.09 7.43
N ILE A 91 4.42 8.22 8.76
CA ILE A 91 3.60 9.15 9.53
C ILE A 91 4.25 10.53 9.42
N SER A 92 3.49 11.50 8.92
CA SER A 92 3.93 12.88 8.74
C SER A 92 4.22 13.59 10.06
N ASN A 93 5.39 14.21 10.16
CA ASN A 93 5.70 15.10 11.29
C ASN A 93 5.00 16.46 11.16
N ALA A 94 4.74 16.91 9.93
CA ALA A 94 4.06 18.18 9.64
C ALA A 94 2.56 18.13 9.98
N GLY A 95 1.96 16.94 9.90
CA GLY A 95 0.56 16.65 10.21
C GLY A 95 0.07 17.27 11.52
N ASN A 96 0.92 17.31 12.55
CA ASN A 96 0.52 17.79 13.87
C ASN A 96 0.41 19.33 13.96
N ASN A 97 1.04 20.06 13.04
CA ASN A 97 1.12 21.52 13.08
C ASN A 97 0.21 22.19 12.04
N ASN A 98 -0.22 21.45 11.01
CA ASN A 98 -1.16 21.93 10.00
C ASN A 98 -2.28 20.90 9.76
N PRO A 99 -3.55 21.19 10.11
CA PRO A 99 -4.69 20.31 9.88
C PRO A 99 -4.88 19.90 8.41
N ASP A 100 -4.46 20.76 7.48
CA ASP A 100 -4.61 20.53 6.03
C ASP A 100 -3.45 19.70 5.46
N SER A 101 -2.42 19.40 6.25
CA SER A 101 -1.31 18.56 5.81
C SER A 101 -1.62 17.08 5.99
N SER A 102 -1.21 16.29 5.01
CA SER A 102 -1.38 14.84 5.03
C SER A 102 -0.75 14.23 6.29
N LYS A 103 -1.46 13.31 6.95
CA LYS A 103 -0.97 12.54 8.10
C LYS A 103 -0.13 11.34 7.66
N GLY A 104 -0.34 10.84 6.45
CA GLY A 104 0.43 9.76 5.84
C GLY A 104 1.21 10.25 4.62
N ILE A 105 2.39 9.69 4.38
CA ILE A 105 3.23 10.01 3.22
C ILE A 105 3.65 8.70 2.57
N LEU A 106 3.34 8.55 1.28
CA LEU A 106 3.82 7.43 0.48
C LEU A 106 5.21 7.73 -0.10
N ILE A 107 6.12 6.78 0.02
CA ILE A 107 7.51 6.82 -0.49
C ILE A 107 7.86 5.49 -1.18
N GLY A 108 9.06 5.37 -1.76
CA GLY A 108 9.56 4.10 -2.31
C GLY A 108 9.07 3.86 -3.74
N PHE A 109 9.40 4.78 -4.64
CA PHE A 109 8.91 4.77 -6.02
C PHE A 109 9.82 3.98 -6.98
N ASP A 110 10.77 3.20 -6.46
CA ASP A 110 11.72 2.40 -7.26
C ASP A 110 11.05 1.42 -8.23
N ASN A 111 9.91 0.84 -7.84
CA ASN A 111 9.14 -0.09 -8.67
C ASN A 111 7.95 0.57 -9.39
N ALA A 112 7.71 1.86 -9.14
CA ALA A 112 6.53 2.53 -9.68
C ALA A 112 6.64 2.68 -11.21
N ILE A 113 5.50 2.79 -11.88
CA ILE A 113 5.45 2.95 -13.34
C ILE A 113 4.45 4.03 -13.72
N ASP A 114 4.74 4.75 -14.80
CA ASP A 114 3.75 5.55 -15.50
C ASP A 114 3.00 4.65 -16.51
N VAL A 115 1.71 4.42 -16.28
CA VAL A 115 0.93 3.52 -17.14
C VAL A 115 0.67 4.09 -18.53
N GLU A 116 0.83 5.41 -18.73
CA GLU A 116 0.71 6.02 -20.07
C GLU A 116 1.96 5.79 -20.91
N ILE A 117 3.13 5.65 -20.27
CA ILE A 117 4.42 5.42 -20.93
C ILE A 117 4.70 3.91 -21.06
N GLU A 118 4.34 3.14 -20.03
CA GLU A 118 4.65 1.72 -19.90
C GLU A 118 3.40 0.83 -19.67
N PRO A 119 2.33 0.92 -20.48
CA PRO A 119 1.02 0.28 -20.23
C PRO A 119 1.04 -1.26 -20.19
N GLY A 120 2.13 -1.89 -20.64
CA GLY A 120 2.28 -3.34 -20.73
C GLY A 120 3.55 -3.86 -20.09
N LYS A 121 4.23 -3.06 -19.26
CA LYS A 121 5.43 -3.52 -18.55
C LYS A 121 5.02 -4.67 -17.60
N PRO A 122 5.54 -5.90 -17.81
CA PRO A 122 5.27 -6.99 -16.89
C PRO A 122 5.72 -6.62 -15.48
N TYR A 123 4.93 -7.03 -14.49
CA TYR A 123 5.32 -6.84 -13.11
C TYR A 123 6.59 -7.64 -12.79
N SER A 124 7.65 -6.96 -12.35
CA SER A 124 8.81 -7.65 -11.80
C SER A 124 8.48 -8.15 -10.40
N LEU A 125 8.79 -9.42 -10.10
CA LEU A 125 8.59 -10.03 -8.76
C LEU A 125 9.54 -9.45 -7.68
N SER A 126 9.91 -8.18 -7.80
CA SER A 126 10.81 -7.40 -6.94
C SER A 126 10.12 -6.78 -5.72
N GLY A 127 8.78 -6.75 -5.66
CA GLY A 127 8.05 -6.15 -4.54
C GLY A 127 8.05 -6.93 -3.23
N THR A 128 7.57 -6.29 -2.17
CA THR A 128 7.47 -6.86 -0.82
C THR A 128 6.42 -7.98 -0.76
N LYS A 129 6.88 -9.22 -0.90
CA LYS A 129 6.05 -10.43 -1.08
C LYS A 129 4.97 -10.65 -0.01
N THR A 130 5.25 -10.25 1.23
CA THR A 130 4.28 -10.28 2.33
C THR A 130 2.99 -9.55 1.96
N PHE A 131 3.10 -8.41 1.28
CA PHE A 131 1.99 -7.55 0.91
C PHE A 131 1.57 -7.69 -0.55
N MET A 132 2.25 -8.50 -1.36
CA MET A 132 1.90 -8.70 -2.76
C MET A 132 0.46 -9.25 -2.93
N ALA A 133 -0.29 -8.74 -3.91
CA ALA A 133 -1.64 -9.23 -4.21
C ALA A 133 -1.66 -10.73 -4.58
N ILE A 134 -2.79 -11.40 -4.36
CA ILE A 134 -3.00 -12.83 -4.62
C ILE A 134 -2.71 -13.17 -6.07
N ASP A 135 -3.25 -12.40 -7.00
CA ASP A 135 -3.11 -12.67 -8.43
C ASP A 135 -1.66 -12.51 -8.92
N LEU A 136 -0.93 -11.53 -8.39
CA LEU A 136 0.52 -11.36 -8.64
C LEU A 136 1.35 -12.50 -8.01
N SER A 137 0.94 -12.97 -6.84
CA SER A 137 1.64 -14.03 -6.09
C SER A 137 1.48 -15.43 -6.74
N ARG A 138 0.57 -15.63 -7.69
CA ARG A 138 0.42 -16.93 -8.38
C ARG A 138 1.54 -17.22 -9.37
N GLY A 139 2.29 -16.20 -9.80
CA GLY A 139 3.63 -16.32 -10.37
C GLY A 139 3.80 -17.29 -11.55
N SER A 140 2.75 -17.65 -12.29
CA SER A 140 2.83 -18.65 -13.35
C SER A 140 2.86 -18.06 -14.77
N ASP A 141 2.76 -16.74 -14.94
CA ASP A 141 2.83 -16.12 -16.26
C ASP A 141 3.45 -14.72 -16.17
N ASP A 142 4.45 -14.44 -17.00
CA ASP A 142 5.10 -13.13 -17.17
C ASP A 142 4.14 -12.08 -17.80
N ARG A 143 2.82 -12.25 -17.58
CA ARG A 143 1.72 -11.55 -18.25
C ARG A 143 0.74 -10.89 -17.30
N VAL A 144 0.84 -11.12 -15.99
CA VAL A 144 -0.05 -10.43 -15.03
C VAL A 144 0.45 -9.00 -14.89
N LEU A 145 -0.38 -8.05 -15.35
CA LEU A 145 -0.11 -6.63 -15.20
C LEU A 145 -0.52 -6.19 -13.79
N HIS A 146 0.34 -5.39 -13.16
CA HIS A 146 -0.03 -4.70 -11.92
C HIS A 146 -1.13 -3.68 -12.23
N THR A 147 -2.06 -3.47 -11.31
CA THR A 147 -3.19 -2.54 -11.48
C THR A 147 -3.41 -1.76 -10.19
N TYR A 148 -4.23 -0.71 -10.24
CA TYR A 148 -4.55 0.10 -9.04
C TYR A 148 -5.14 -0.75 -7.92
N ARG A 149 -5.91 -1.78 -8.28
CA ARG A 149 -6.50 -2.72 -7.33
C ARG A 149 -5.42 -3.47 -6.56
N HIS A 150 -4.34 -3.88 -7.22
CA HIS A 150 -3.26 -4.60 -6.56
C HIS A 150 -2.55 -3.72 -5.51
N ASP A 151 -2.37 -2.42 -5.76
CA ASP A 151 -1.85 -1.48 -4.74
C ASP A 151 -2.79 -1.39 -3.53
N LEU A 152 -4.11 -1.34 -3.77
CA LEU A 152 -5.13 -1.30 -2.71
C LEU A 152 -5.22 -2.63 -1.93
N GLU A 153 -5.08 -3.77 -2.61
CA GLU A 153 -5.03 -5.08 -1.98
C GLU A 153 -3.78 -5.23 -1.08
N SER A 154 -2.62 -4.77 -1.57
CA SER A 154 -1.41 -4.68 -0.75
C SER A 154 -1.60 -3.81 0.48
N PHE A 155 -2.30 -2.69 0.33
CA PHE A 155 -2.64 -1.81 1.43
C PHE A 155 -3.50 -2.48 2.50
N PHE A 156 -4.50 -3.27 2.08
CA PHE A 156 -5.32 -4.06 3.00
C PHE A 156 -4.48 -5.05 3.82
N TYR A 157 -3.49 -5.69 3.19
CA TYR A 157 -2.57 -6.57 3.92
C TYR A 157 -1.68 -5.81 4.91
N VAL A 158 -1.19 -4.61 4.56
CA VAL A 158 -0.47 -3.75 5.52
C VAL A 158 -1.32 -3.50 6.77
N PHE A 159 -2.59 -3.12 6.60
CA PHE A 159 -3.50 -2.90 7.74
C PHE A 159 -3.67 -4.16 8.61
N LEU A 160 -3.93 -5.32 8.00
CA LEU A 160 -4.08 -6.58 8.75
C LEU A 160 -2.82 -6.93 9.54
N PHE A 161 -1.64 -6.78 8.93
CA PHE A 161 -0.36 -7.02 9.59
C PHE A 161 -0.11 -6.07 10.74
N MET A 162 -0.42 -4.78 10.58
CA MET A 162 -0.32 -3.82 11.68
C MET A 162 -1.26 -4.17 12.83
N ALA A 163 -2.49 -4.59 12.52
CA ALA A 163 -3.50 -4.94 13.54
C ALA A 163 -3.15 -6.22 14.32
N VAL A 164 -2.55 -7.22 13.67
CA VAL A 164 -2.16 -8.50 14.28
C VAL A 164 -0.77 -8.45 14.92
N SER A 165 0.21 -7.91 14.20
CA SER A 165 1.62 -7.96 14.59
C SER A 165 2.09 -6.74 15.38
N GLY A 166 1.36 -5.62 15.31
CA GLY A 166 1.74 -4.37 15.96
C GLY A 166 2.98 -3.75 15.32
N HIS A 167 4.06 -3.60 16.09
CA HIS A 167 5.34 -3.04 15.65
C HIS A 167 6.32 -4.09 15.08
N GLY A 168 5.98 -5.38 15.17
CA GLY A 168 6.90 -6.47 14.87
C GLY A 168 6.39 -7.41 13.78
N ARG A 169 6.99 -8.60 13.72
CA ARG A 169 6.53 -9.71 12.88
C ARG A 169 5.36 -10.45 13.51
N ALA A 170 4.57 -11.15 12.69
CA ALA A 170 3.56 -12.08 13.18
C ALA A 170 4.21 -13.19 14.03
N SER A 171 3.50 -13.64 15.08
CA SER A 171 3.98 -14.77 15.89
C SER A 171 3.99 -16.05 15.04
N ASP A 172 4.76 -17.06 15.46
CA ASP A 172 4.87 -18.29 14.68
C ASP A 172 3.54 -19.09 14.66
N GLU A 173 2.64 -18.82 15.60
CA GLU A 173 1.29 -19.37 15.71
C GLU A 173 0.22 -18.56 14.96
N SER A 174 0.57 -17.38 14.44
CA SER A 174 -0.39 -16.50 13.76
C SER A 174 -0.83 -17.07 12.42
N ARG A 175 -2.09 -16.82 12.06
CA ARG A 175 -2.62 -17.11 10.72
C ARG A 175 -1.99 -16.26 9.62
N LEU A 176 -1.40 -15.12 9.95
CA LEU A 176 -0.64 -14.30 8.99
C LEU A 176 0.79 -14.79 8.79
N ARG A 177 1.31 -15.64 9.69
CA ARG A 177 2.67 -16.18 9.59
C ARG A 177 2.99 -16.82 8.24
N PRO A 178 2.08 -17.61 7.63
CA PRO A 178 2.34 -18.21 6.33
C PRO A 178 2.41 -17.20 5.18
N TRP A 179 2.06 -15.93 5.39
CA TRP A 179 2.12 -14.87 4.40
C TRP A 179 3.47 -14.11 4.42
N GLU A 180 4.23 -14.14 5.52
CA GLU A 180 5.46 -13.33 5.74
C GLU A 180 6.72 -13.80 5.03
N VAL A 181 6.71 -14.95 4.36
CA VAL A 181 7.88 -15.47 3.62
C VAL A 181 9.11 -15.66 4.50
N VAL A 182 9.32 -16.89 4.97
CA VAL A 182 10.70 -17.36 5.16
C VAL A 182 10.97 -18.69 4.45
N TRP A 183 9.94 -19.48 4.07
CA TRP A 183 10.17 -20.83 3.51
C TRP A 183 9.13 -21.35 2.48
N ARG A 184 8.29 -20.51 1.85
CA ARG A 184 7.20 -20.97 0.95
C ARG A 184 7.32 -20.53 -0.52
N ASN A 185 6.78 -21.38 -1.40
CA ASN A 185 6.57 -21.13 -2.83
C ASN A 185 5.44 -20.09 -3.07
N TRP A 186 5.55 -19.23 -4.09
CA TRP A 186 4.61 -18.12 -4.36
C TRP A 186 3.14 -18.54 -4.44
N PRO A 187 2.79 -19.60 -5.18
CA PRO A 187 1.40 -20.05 -5.27
C PRO A 187 0.83 -20.49 -3.92
N GLU A 188 1.65 -20.98 -2.99
CA GLU A 188 1.17 -21.35 -1.65
C GLU A 188 0.79 -20.12 -0.81
N ILE A 189 1.54 -19.03 -0.95
CA ILE A 189 1.23 -17.76 -0.28
C ILE A 189 -0.10 -17.21 -0.84
N ALA A 190 -0.23 -17.18 -2.16
CA ALA A 190 -1.47 -16.79 -2.83
C ALA A 190 -2.66 -17.62 -2.33
N GLU A 191 -2.47 -18.93 -2.17
CA GLU A 191 -3.53 -19.82 -1.71
C GLU A 191 -3.88 -19.62 -0.24
N LYS A 192 -2.90 -19.32 0.60
CA LYS A 192 -3.16 -18.97 2.00
C LYS A 192 -3.84 -17.62 2.15
N LYS A 193 -3.54 -16.66 1.28
CA LYS A 193 -4.22 -15.36 1.29
C LYS A 193 -5.71 -15.46 0.94
N LYS A 194 -6.16 -16.53 0.26
CA LYS A 194 -7.59 -16.82 0.08
C LYS A 194 -8.34 -17.11 1.40
N ASP A 195 -7.65 -17.25 2.53
CA ASP A 195 -8.30 -17.32 3.85
C ASP A 195 -9.15 -16.08 4.14
N ILE A 196 -8.91 -14.95 3.46
CA ILE A 196 -9.77 -13.76 3.54
C ILE A 196 -11.16 -13.98 2.96
N SER A 197 -11.36 -14.96 2.06
CA SER A 197 -12.63 -15.18 1.37
C SER A 197 -13.59 -16.13 2.08
N ASN A 198 -13.19 -16.66 3.24
CA ASN A 198 -13.94 -17.68 3.97
C ASN A 198 -13.91 -17.43 5.50
N ASP A 199 -14.45 -18.38 6.27
CA ASP A 199 -14.58 -18.28 7.72
C ASP A 199 -13.24 -18.09 8.46
N ASN A 200 -12.10 -18.42 7.83
CA ASN A 200 -10.77 -18.15 8.38
C ASN A 200 -10.51 -16.65 8.56
N PHE A 201 -11.20 -15.78 7.81
CA PHE A 201 -11.06 -14.33 7.99
C PHE A 201 -11.43 -13.89 9.41
N VAL A 202 -12.53 -14.41 9.96
CA VAL A 202 -12.96 -14.12 11.35
C VAL A 202 -11.86 -14.55 12.34
N ALA A 203 -11.20 -15.66 12.05
CA ALA A 203 -10.11 -16.16 12.88
C ALA A 203 -8.83 -15.31 12.79
N ILE A 204 -8.57 -14.66 11.65
CA ILE A 204 -7.51 -13.63 11.52
C ILE A 204 -7.88 -12.40 12.37
N LEU A 205 -9.12 -11.92 12.29
CA LEU A 205 -9.57 -10.75 13.07
C LEU A 205 -9.51 -11.00 14.58
N ALA A 206 -9.74 -12.25 15.01
CA ALA A 206 -9.59 -12.65 16.41
C ALA A 206 -8.17 -12.41 16.95
N GLU A 207 -7.14 -12.42 16.09
CA GLU A 207 -5.73 -12.17 16.44
C GLU A 207 -5.37 -10.69 16.59
N PHE A 208 -6.30 -9.75 16.33
CA PHE A 208 -6.06 -8.32 16.51
C PHE A 208 -5.56 -8.02 17.92
N ARG A 209 -4.48 -7.22 18.01
CA ARG A 209 -3.90 -6.76 19.28
C ARG A 209 -4.92 -5.96 20.08
N PRO A 210 -4.79 -5.87 21.43
CA PRO A 210 -5.73 -5.15 22.28
C PRO A 210 -6.07 -3.73 21.81
N GLY A 211 -5.09 -2.96 21.32
CA GLY A 211 -5.31 -1.60 20.81
C GLY A 211 -6.11 -1.52 19.51
N PHE A 212 -6.15 -2.61 18.73
CA PHE A 212 -6.87 -2.69 17.45
C PHE A 212 -8.23 -3.39 17.57
N LYS A 213 -8.62 -3.86 18.77
CA LYS A 213 -9.96 -4.40 19.00
C LYS A 213 -11.01 -3.33 18.75
N GLY A 214 -12.08 -3.68 18.04
CA GLY A 214 -13.09 -2.75 17.54
C GLY A 214 -12.92 -2.40 16.06
N LEU A 215 -11.74 -2.64 15.46
CA LEU A 215 -11.46 -2.38 14.04
C LEU A 215 -11.81 -3.56 13.12
N GLU A 216 -12.49 -4.59 13.63
CA GLU A 216 -12.97 -5.71 12.82
C GLU A 216 -13.95 -5.22 11.73
N SER A 217 -14.78 -4.21 12.03
CA SER A 217 -15.70 -3.59 11.08
C SER A 217 -14.99 -2.88 9.93
N LEU A 218 -13.85 -2.22 10.21
CA LEU A 218 -12.96 -1.64 9.21
C LEU A 218 -12.39 -2.74 8.32
N ALA A 219 -11.86 -3.82 8.91
CA ALA A 219 -11.31 -4.94 8.18
C ALA A 219 -12.33 -5.58 7.23
N HIS A 220 -13.57 -5.77 7.69
CA HIS A 220 -14.68 -6.24 6.86
C HIS A 220 -15.01 -5.27 5.73
N SER A 221 -15.09 -3.97 6.01
CA SER A 221 -15.40 -2.96 4.99
C SER A 221 -14.34 -2.91 3.88
N LEU A 222 -13.06 -2.98 4.24
CA LEU A 222 -11.96 -3.04 3.26
C LEU A 222 -12.00 -4.34 2.45
N ARG A 223 -12.22 -5.48 3.13
CA ARG A 223 -12.34 -6.78 2.47
C ARG A 223 -13.50 -6.78 1.48
N ASP A 224 -14.66 -6.30 1.86
CA ASP A 224 -15.86 -6.37 1.03
C ASP A 224 -15.72 -5.43 -0.17
N ALA A 225 -15.19 -4.22 0.02
CA ALA A 225 -14.89 -3.30 -1.07
C ALA A 225 -13.90 -3.87 -2.10
N LEU A 226 -12.91 -4.64 -1.65
CA LEU A 226 -11.93 -5.27 -2.54
C LEU A 226 -12.47 -6.54 -3.19
N PHE A 227 -12.95 -7.48 -2.40
CA PHE A 227 -13.11 -8.87 -2.84
C PHE A 227 -14.55 -9.28 -3.10
N PHE A 228 -15.52 -8.45 -2.72
CA PHE A 228 -16.95 -8.74 -2.84
C PHE A 228 -17.74 -7.50 -3.31
N PRO A 229 -17.38 -6.89 -4.47
CA PRO A 229 -18.04 -5.67 -4.94
C PRO A 229 -19.56 -5.84 -5.15
N ASP A 230 -19.99 -7.04 -5.56
CA ASP A 230 -21.42 -7.40 -5.71
C ASP A 230 -21.99 -8.17 -4.51
N GLY A 231 -21.22 -8.31 -3.42
CA GLY A 231 -21.61 -8.98 -2.18
C GLY A 231 -21.71 -10.51 -2.23
N ASN A 232 -21.49 -11.14 -3.39
CA ASN A 232 -21.80 -12.57 -3.59
C ASN A 232 -20.58 -13.44 -3.88
N GLU A 233 -19.77 -13.07 -4.87
CA GLU A 233 -18.65 -13.90 -5.35
C GLU A 233 -17.30 -13.27 -5.04
N PHE A 234 -16.32 -14.12 -4.72
CA PHE A 234 -14.95 -13.69 -4.49
C PHE A 234 -14.32 -13.24 -5.81
N PHE A 235 -14.04 -11.94 -5.90
CA PHE A 235 -13.52 -11.28 -7.08
C PHE A 235 -12.08 -10.79 -6.85
N MET A 236 -11.21 -11.05 -7.82
CA MET A 236 -9.82 -10.54 -7.82
C MET A 236 -9.50 -9.73 -9.09
N GLY A 237 -10.46 -9.64 -10.04
CA GLY A 237 -10.28 -8.89 -11.27
C GLY A 237 -10.14 -7.39 -11.02
N THR A 238 -9.73 -6.65 -12.06
CA THR A 238 -9.65 -5.20 -12.01
C THR A 238 -10.60 -4.61 -13.04
N SER A 239 -11.45 -3.67 -12.64
CA SER A 239 -12.27 -2.91 -13.58
C SER A 239 -11.43 -1.89 -14.34
N ILE A 240 -11.76 -1.66 -15.61
CA ILE A 240 -11.18 -0.56 -16.39
C ILE A 240 -12.09 0.68 -16.38
N ASP A 241 -13.27 0.59 -15.78
CA ASP A 241 -14.17 1.73 -15.63
C ASP A 241 -13.62 2.68 -14.55
N ILE A 242 -13.43 3.94 -14.94
CA ILE A 242 -12.91 4.98 -14.07
C ILE A 242 -13.84 5.25 -12.88
N ARG A 243 -15.16 5.10 -13.06
CA ARG A 243 -16.15 5.29 -12.01
C ARG A 243 -16.04 4.18 -10.96
N GLU A 244 -15.92 2.94 -11.39
CA GLU A 244 -15.74 1.80 -10.48
C GLU A 244 -14.39 1.89 -9.73
N THR A 245 -13.35 2.41 -10.40
CA THR A 245 -12.08 2.73 -9.74
C THR A 245 -12.27 3.76 -8.63
N GLU A 246 -12.92 4.88 -8.94
CA GLU A 246 -13.21 5.97 -7.99
C GLU A 246 -14.07 5.49 -6.82
N GLU A 247 -15.07 4.65 -7.08
CA GLU A 247 -15.94 4.05 -6.07
C GLU A 247 -15.15 3.16 -5.13
N MET A 248 -14.20 2.35 -5.63
CA MET A 248 -13.34 1.49 -4.80
C MET A 248 -12.43 2.32 -3.88
N TYR A 249 -11.76 3.35 -4.41
CA TYR A 249 -10.97 4.26 -3.57
C TYR A 249 -11.83 4.96 -2.52
N SER A 250 -13.00 5.46 -2.93
CA SER A 250 -13.94 6.16 -2.04
C SER A 250 -14.45 5.25 -0.92
N ALA A 251 -14.75 3.98 -1.22
CA ALA A 251 -15.18 3.00 -0.24
C ALA A 251 -14.09 2.73 0.82
N MET A 252 -12.85 2.52 0.38
CA MET A 252 -11.73 2.29 1.30
C MET A 252 -11.41 3.53 2.15
N ILE A 253 -11.36 4.72 1.53
CA ILE A 253 -11.16 5.99 2.25
C ILE A 253 -12.26 6.20 3.28
N GLY A 254 -13.53 6.03 2.89
CA GLY A 254 -14.68 6.19 3.77
C GLY A 254 -14.69 5.22 4.94
N ALA A 255 -14.24 3.98 4.74
CA ALA A 255 -14.09 3.00 5.82
C ALA A 255 -13.07 3.48 6.87
N PHE A 256 -11.91 3.98 6.43
CA PHE A 256 -10.94 4.57 7.34
C PHE A 256 -11.42 5.86 8.00
N GLU A 257 -12.14 6.73 7.28
CA GLU A 257 -12.72 7.95 7.85
C GLU A 257 -13.68 7.64 9.00
N LYS A 258 -14.55 6.65 8.81
CA LYS A 258 -15.44 6.16 9.87
C LYS A 258 -14.64 5.65 11.06
N ALA A 259 -13.65 4.79 10.84
CA ALA A 259 -12.81 4.25 11.91
C ALA A 259 -12.04 5.35 12.68
N VAL A 260 -11.55 6.37 11.98
CA VAL A 260 -10.90 7.54 12.61
C VAL A 260 -11.87 8.28 13.53
N VAL A 261 -13.12 8.53 13.08
CA VAL A 261 -14.13 9.21 13.90
C VAL A 261 -14.43 8.40 15.16
N GLU A 262 -14.58 7.09 15.03
CA GLU A 262 -14.89 6.17 16.16
C GLU A 262 -13.72 6.03 17.16
N ASN A 263 -12.48 6.38 16.79
CA ASN A 263 -11.28 6.25 17.62
C ASN A 263 -10.73 7.60 18.11
N ARG A 264 -11.48 8.70 17.95
CA ARG A 264 -11.13 10.03 18.49
C ARG A 264 -11.64 10.29 19.90
N GLU A 265 -12.52 9.42 20.41
CA GLU A 265 -13.11 9.46 21.75
C GLU A 265 -12.31 8.62 22.77
#